data_AF-A0A957GPJ6-F1
#
_entry.id   AF-A0A957GPJ6-F1
#
_cell.length_a   1.000
_cell.length_b   1.000
_cell.length_c   1.000
_cell.angle_alpha   90.00
_cell.angle_beta   90.00
_cell.angle_gamma   90.00
#
_symmetry.space_group_name_H-M   'P 1'
#
loop_
_entity.id
_entity.type
_entity.pdbx_description
1 polymer ?
#
loop_
_entity_poly.entity_id
_entity_poly.type
_entity_poly.pdbx_seq_one_letter_code
_entity_poly.pdbx_strand_id
1 'polypeptide(L)'
;QIGGDLDFARAELITGYGRLASYWQLTDETFTLEVTIPPNTTATIVLPSPDPAAIFAGERPLTDAPDLRSLHHSDDQLFIEVGSGTYRFTVQSEVQLL
;
A
#
# COMPACT_ATOMS: atom_id res chain seq x y z
N GLN A 1 -2.50 6.47 -13.62
CA GLN A 1 -1.05 6.74 -13.67
C GLN A 1 -0.53 6.89 -12.25
N ILE A 2 0.46 6.09 -11.85
CA ILE A 2 1.17 6.25 -10.57
C ILE A 2 2.29 7.27 -10.79
N GLY A 3 2.57 8.12 -9.80
CA GLY A 3 3.74 9.00 -9.81
C GLY A 3 3.60 10.27 -10.64
N GLY A 4 3.08 10.21 -11.87
CA GLY A 4 3.14 11.38 -12.76
C GLY A 4 4.60 11.81 -12.93
N ASP A 5 4.94 13.05 -12.55
CA ASP A 5 6.32 13.57 -12.51
C ASP A 5 7.00 13.42 -11.13
N LEU A 6 6.40 12.66 -10.21
CA LEU A 6 6.89 12.47 -8.85
C LEU A 6 7.42 11.04 -8.66
N ASP A 7 8.65 10.95 -8.18
CA ASP A 7 9.28 9.68 -7.80
C ASP A 7 8.87 9.20 -6.40
N PHE A 8 8.43 10.12 -5.53
CA PHE A 8 7.99 9.79 -4.18
C PHE A 8 7.07 10.87 -3.59
N ALA A 9 6.30 10.50 -2.57
CA ALA A 9 5.68 11.46 -1.67
C ALA A 9 5.59 10.91 -0.24
N ARG A 10 5.58 11.82 0.74
CA ARG A 10 5.44 11.50 2.17
C ARG A 10 4.41 12.43 2.80
N ALA A 11 3.56 11.88 3.66
CA ALA A 11 2.63 12.64 4.46
C ALA A 11 2.53 12.04 5.88
N GLU A 12 2.30 12.90 6.86
CA GLU A 12 2.01 12.49 8.23
C GLU A 12 0.91 13.35 8.83
N LEU A 13 0.13 12.75 9.73
CA LEU A 13 -0.94 13.39 10.46
C LEU A 13 -0.94 12.90 11.90
N ILE A 14 -0.92 13.84 12.85
CA ILE A 14 -1.14 13.52 14.26
C ILE A 14 -2.64 13.53 14.52
N THR A 15 -3.21 12.35 14.76
CA THR A 15 -4.62 12.15 15.09
C THR A 15 -4.80 12.05 16.61
N GLY A 16 -6.06 11.98 17.07
CA GLY A 16 -6.36 11.65 18.47
C GLY A 16 -5.90 10.24 18.90
N TYR A 17 -5.65 9.33 17.94
CA TYR A 17 -5.19 7.97 18.18
C TYR A 17 -3.66 7.82 18.09
N GLY A 18 -2.96 8.87 17.66
CA GLY A 18 -1.51 8.87 17.42
C GLY A 18 -1.15 9.20 15.97
N ARG A 19 0.11 8.92 15.61
CA ARG A 19 0.67 9.24 14.29
C ARG A 19 0.13 8.28 13.22
N LEU A 20 -0.54 8.84 12.22
CA LEU A 20 -0.83 8.23 10.93
C LEU A 20 0.21 8.74 9.93
N ALA A 21 0.84 7.85 9.17
CA ALA A 21 1.82 8.26 8.17
C ALA A 21 1.75 7.38 6.91
N SER A 22 2.04 7.98 5.77
CA SER A 22 2.23 7.29 4.51
C SER A 22 3.47 7.81 3.80
N TYR A 23 4.19 6.90 3.15
CA TYR A 23 5.30 7.20 2.28
C TYR A 23 5.23 6.26 1.10
N TRP A 24 5.26 6.78 -0.12
CA TRP A 24 5.42 5.95 -1.30
C TRP A 24 6.59 6.43 -2.14
N GLN A 25 7.18 5.49 -2.87
CA GLN A 25 8.20 5.75 -3.87
C GLN A 25 8.01 4.82 -5.07
N LEU A 26 8.38 5.31 -6.24
CA LEU A 26 8.51 4.54 -7.47
C LEU A 26 10.01 4.49 -7.79
N THR A 27 10.57 3.29 -7.82
CA THR A 27 11.95 3.06 -8.27
C THR A 27 11.91 2.01 -9.35
N ASP A 28 12.44 2.36 -10.53
CA ASP A 28 12.32 1.55 -11.74
C ASP A 28 10.84 1.18 -12.01
N GLU A 29 10.51 -0.10 -11.92
CA GLU A 29 9.16 -0.66 -12.12
C GLU A 29 8.52 -1.08 -10.80
N THR A 30 9.01 -0.60 -9.67
CA THR A 30 8.57 -1.02 -8.34
C THR A 30 7.96 0.13 -7.56
N PHE A 31 6.65 0.04 -7.31
CA PHE A 31 5.97 0.92 -6.36
C PHE A 31 6.10 0.35 -4.96
N THR A 32 6.65 1.12 -4.04
CA THR A 32 6.72 0.79 -2.61
C THR A 32 5.84 1.75 -1.82
N LEU A 33 4.99 1.21 -0.94
CA LEU A 33 4.17 1.98 0.00
C LEU A 33 4.47 1.55 1.43
N GLU A 34 4.88 2.48 2.27
CA GLU A 34 5.00 2.34 3.71
C GLU A 34 3.87 3.08 4.41
N VAL A 35 3.19 2.42 5.35
CA VAL A 35 2.08 3.00 6.10
C VAL A 35 2.22 2.69 7.58
N THR A 36 2.02 3.71 8.43
CA THR A 36 1.88 3.55 9.88
C THR A 36 0.45 3.86 10.29
N ILE A 37 -0.24 2.86 10.85
CA ILE A 37 -1.62 2.96 11.35
C ILE A 37 -1.58 2.94 12.88
N PRO A 38 -2.09 3.98 13.58
CA PRO A 38 -2.00 4.06 15.02
C PRO A 38 -2.85 2.98 15.75
N PRO A 39 -2.55 2.66 17.01
CA PRO A 39 -3.33 1.71 17.81
C PRO A 39 -4.83 2.05 17.86
N ASN A 40 -5.67 1.02 17.99
CA ASN A 40 -7.13 1.13 18.05
C ASN A 40 -7.78 1.75 16.79
N THR A 41 -7.10 1.68 15.64
CA THR A 41 -7.64 2.11 14.34
C THR A 41 -7.46 1.03 13.28
N THR A 42 -8.18 1.15 12.18
CA THR A 42 -8.02 0.36 10.96
C THR A 42 -7.81 1.28 9.77
N ALA A 43 -7.31 0.74 8.67
CA ALA A 43 -7.18 1.48 7.42
C ALA A 43 -7.52 0.60 6.22
N THR A 44 -8.04 1.25 5.18
CA THR A 44 -8.14 0.67 3.83
C THR A 44 -6.98 1.20 3.02
N ILE A 45 -6.10 0.29 2.59
CA ILE A 45 -4.98 0.56 1.71
C ILE A 45 -5.43 0.25 0.29
N VAL A 46 -5.19 1.19 -0.62
CA VAL A 46 -5.52 1.04 -2.05
C VAL A 46 -4.21 0.93 -2.81
N LEU A 47 -3.97 -0.20 -3.45
CA LEU A 47 -2.78 -0.46 -4.24
C LEU A 47 -3.11 -0.44 -5.73
N PRO A 48 -2.21 0.11 -6.57
CA PRO A 48 -2.44 0.29 -7.99
C PRO A 48 -2.11 -0.97 -8.80
N SER A 49 -2.65 -2.12 -8.38
CA SER A 49 -2.66 -3.37 -9.14
C SER A 49 -3.84 -4.20 -8.67
N PRO A 50 -4.64 -4.78 -9.58
CA PRO A 50 -5.72 -5.69 -9.23
C PRO A 50 -5.25 -7.14 -9.02
N ASP A 51 -3.96 -7.46 -9.26
CA ASP A 51 -3.41 -8.81 -9.10
C ASP A 51 -2.67 -8.96 -7.76
N PRO A 52 -3.23 -9.69 -6.78
CA PRO A 52 -2.59 -9.95 -5.48
C PRO A 52 -1.28 -10.70 -5.59
N ALA A 53 -1.04 -11.45 -6.67
CA ALA A 53 0.21 -12.18 -6.88
C ALA A 53 1.37 -11.23 -7.24
N ALA A 54 1.08 -10.05 -7.78
CA ALA A 54 2.07 -9.00 -8.06
C ALA A 54 2.38 -8.12 -6.83
N ILE A 55 1.76 -8.41 -5.67
CA ILE A 55 1.84 -7.59 -4.46
C ILE A 55 2.49 -8.39 -3.32
N PHE A 56 3.45 -7.74 -2.66
CA PHE A 56 4.17 -8.28 -1.52
C PHE A 56 3.93 -7.44 -0.28
N ALA A 57 3.64 -8.09 0.85
CA ALA A 57 3.61 -7.50 2.18
C ALA A 57 4.92 -7.86 2.92
N GLY A 58 5.86 -6.92 2.95
CA GLY A 58 7.26 -7.21 3.31
C GLY A 58 7.89 -8.16 2.28
N GLU A 59 8.37 -9.31 2.74
CA GLU A 59 9.01 -10.33 1.89
C GLU A 59 8.04 -11.45 1.46
N ARG A 60 6.77 -11.41 1.90
CA ARG A 60 5.78 -12.45 1.61
C ARG A 60 4.79 -11.98 0.55
N PRO A 61 4.33 -12.87 -0.35
CA PRO A 61 3.17 -12.58 -1.20
C PRO A 61 1.98 -12.14 -0.36
N LEU A 62 1.17 -11.22 -0.88
CA LEU A 62 0.02 -10.69 -0.17
C LEU A 62 -0.98 -11.78 0.23
N THR A 63 -1.11 -12.83 -0.60
CA THR A 63 -1.98 -13.99 -0.35
C THR A 63 -1.61 -14.78 0.91
N ASP A 64 -0.38 -14.64 1.39
CA ASP A 64 0.16 -15.38 2.54
C ASP A 64 0.30 -14.48 3.79
N ALA A 65 -0.17 -13.23 3.71
CA ALA A 65 -0.04 -12.27 4.80
C ALA A 65 -1.11 -12.51 5.88
N PRO A 66 -0.72 -12.79 7.15
CA PRO A 66 -1.66 -13.18 8.21
C PRO A 66 -2.51 -12.02 8.75
N ASP A 67 -2.11 -10.78 8.49
CA ASP A 67 -2.66 -9.58 9.15
C ASP A 67 -3.71 -8.85 8.30
N LEU A 68 -4.16 -9.44 7.20
CA LEU A 68 -5.16 -8.86 6.31
C LEU A 68 -6.58 -9.20 6.80
N ARG A 69 -7.43 -8.18 6.94
CA ARG A 69 -8.81 -8.35 7.38
C ARG A 69 -9.76 -8.64 6.22
N SER A 70 -9.56 -7.98 5.09
CA SER A 70 -10.32 -8.19 3.86
C SER A 70 -9.54 -7.79 2.61
N LEU A 71 -9.90 -8.39 1.48
CA LEU A 71 -9.36 -8.13 0.15
C LEU A 71 -10.52 -7.97 -0.83
N HIS A 72 -10.53 -6.86 -1.56
CA HIS A 72 -11.54 -6.56 -2.59
C HIS A 72 -10.88 -5.89 -3.79
N HIS A 73 -11.29 -6.27 -5.00
CA HIS A 73 -10.72 -5.75 -6.24
C HIS A 73 -11.78 -4.90 -6.94
N SER A 74 -11.40 -3.72 -7.42
CA SER A 74 -12.24 -2.88 -8.27
C SER A 74 -11.37 -2.29 -9.36
N ASP A 75 -11.77 -2.47 -10.62
CA ASP A 75 -11.04 -1.96 -11.79
C ASP A 75 -9.55 -2.37 -11.72
N ASP A 76 -8.65 -1.39 -11.75
CA ASP A 76 -7.19 -1.59 -11.72
C ASP A 76 -6.60 -1.48 -10.30
N GLN A 77 -7.43 -1.63 -9.26
CA GLN A 77 -7.04 -1.41 -7.87
C GLN A 77 -7.39 -2.57 -6.95
N LEU A 78 -6.49 -2.81 -5.99
CA LEU A 78 -6.72 -3.72 -4.87
C LEU A 78 -6.93 -2.93 -3.58
N PHE A 79 -8.00 -3.24 -2.88
CA PHE A 79 -8.38 -2.68 -1.60
C PHE A 79 -8.09 -3.69 -0.50
N ILE A 80 -7.32 -3.28 0.49
CA ILE A 80 -6.85 -4.13 1.58
C ILE A 80 -7.24 -3.47 2.90
N GLU A 81 -8.02 -4.15 3.72
CA GLU A 81 -8.28 -3.69 5.10
C GLU A 81 -7.23 -4.27 6.05
N VAL A 82 -6.58 -3.40 6.82
CA VAL A 82 -5.57 -3.77 7.81
C VAL A 82 -5.89 -3.17 9.19
N GLY A 83 -5.33 -3.79 10.23
CA GLY A 83 -5.37 -3.25 11.59
C GLY A 83 -4.32 -2.16 11.83
N SER A 84 -4.12 -1.84 13.11
CA SER A 84 -3.01 -0.99 13.54
C SER A 84 -1.66 -1.69 13.33
N GLY A 85 -0.64 -0.95 12.93
CA GLY A 85 0.68 -1.51 12.68
C GLY A 85 1.51 -0.65 11.74
N THR A 86 2.68 -1.17 11.37
CA THR A 86 3.49 -0.62 10.28
C THR A 86 3.58 -1.66 9.20
N TYR A 87 3.24 -1.25 7.98
CA TYR A 87 3.17 -2.12 6.82
C TYR A 87 4.05 -1.57 5.71
N ARG A 88 4.63 -2.48 4.94
CA ARG A 88 5.33 -2.17 3.70
C ARG A 88 4.75 -3.05 2.59
N PHE A 89 4.22 -2.41 1.56
CA PHE A 89 3.72 -3.06 0.37
C PHE A 89 4.63 -2.75 -0.81
N THR A 90 4.84 -3.76 -1.63
CA THR A 90 5.61 -3.64 -2.86
C THR A 90 4.75 -4.16 -4.00
N VAL A 91 4.61 -3.37 -5.06
CA VAL A 91 3.85 -3.74 -6.26
C VAL A 91 4.83 -3.70 -7.43
N GLN A 92 4.97 -4.82 -8.13
CA GLN A 92 5.65 -4.84 -9.42
C GLN A 92 4.69 -4.22 -10.44
N SER A 93 5.05 -3.05 -10.95
CA SER A 93 4.28 -2.32 -11.94
C SER A 93 4.81 -2.69 -13.31
N GLU A 94 4.01 -3.38 -14.13
CA GLU A 94 4.17 -3.21 -15.58
C GLU A 94 3.75 -1.77 -15.88
N VAL A 95 4.70 -0.90 -16.23
CA VAL A 95 4.38 0.47 -16.63
C VAL A 95 3.56 0.40 -17.91
N GLN A 96 2.26 0.66 -17.81
CA GLN A 96 1.44 0.88 -18.99
C GLN A 96 1.77 2.29 -19.50
N LEU A 97 2.75 2.35 -20.39
CA LEU A 97 3.08 3.56 -21.17
C LEU A 97 1.83 3.97 -21.94
N LEU A 98 1.27 5.14 -21.58
CA LEU A 98 0.31 5.87 -22.42
C LEU A 98 1.06 6.73 -23.43
#